data_AF-A0A6N0Z534-F1
#
_entry.id   AF-A0A6N0Z534-F1
#
_cell.length_a   1.000
_cell.length_b   1.000
_cell.length_c   1.000
_cell.angle_alpha   90.00
_cell.angle_beta   90.00
_cell.angle_gamma   90.00
#
_symmetry.space_group_name_H-M   'P 1'
#
loop_
_entity.id
_entity.type
_entity.pdbx_description
1 polymer ?
#
loop_
_entity_poly.entity_id
_entity_poly.type
_entity_poly.pdbx_seq_one_letter_code
_entity_poly.pdbx_strand_id
1 'polypeptide(L)'
;MRYQVFMEEEEGADGSGDLASFDSLEGVWEFIGKHLPTGVYSDRRLVWVKDREADGEVSFSVTAELWAEHCETPLAFARCFKMFLDFRHP
;
A
#
# COMPACT_ATOMS: atom_id res chain seq x y z
N MET A 1 10.26 -10.11 -7.26
CA MET A 1 9.55 -9.15 -6.41
C MET A 1 8.24 -8.76 -7.05
N ARG A 2 7.19 -9.37 -6.51
CA ARG A 2 5.80 -9.26 -6.94
C ARG A 2 5.18 -7.92 -6.57
N TYR A 3 5.44 -7.45 -5.36
CA TYR A 3 4.86 -6.22 -4.81
C TYR A 3 5.86 -5.06 -4.85
N GLN A 4 5.38 -3.88 -5.18
CA GLN A 4 6.18 -2.64 -5.17
C GLN A 4 5.44 -1.57 -4.36
N VAL A 5 6.16 -0.89 -3.47
CA VAL A 5 5.62 0.18 -2.62
C VAL A 5 6.18 1.51 -3.07
N PHE A 6 5.32 2.52 -3.21
CA PHE A 6 5.67 3.89 -3.55
C PHE A 6 4.85 4.87 -2.69
N MET A 7 5.27 6.12 -2.66
CA MET A 7 4.62 7.16 -1.89
C MET A 7 4.31 8.36 -2.77
N GLU A 8 3.10 8.88 -2.61
CA GLU A 8 2.67 10.12 -3.22
C GLU A 8 2.32 11.13 -2.13
N GLU A 9 2.65 12.40 -2.36
CA GLU A 9 2.31 13.47 -1.42
C GLU A 9 0.82 13.85 -1.45
N GLU A 10 0.13 13.59 -2.57
CA GLU A 10 -1.32 13.66 -2.77
C GLU A 10 -1.71 12.70 -3.93
N GLU A 11 -2.97 12.27 -4.01
CA GLU A 11 -3.46 11.42 -5.11
C GLU A 11 -3.26 12.13 -6.47
N GLY A 12 -2.42 11.56 -7.33
CA GLY A 12 -2.11 12.13 -8.65
C GLY A 12 -0.97 13.15 -8.67
N ALA A 13 -0.25 13.33 -7.56
CA ALA A 13 1.05 14.00 -7.56
C ALA A 13 2.11 13.07 -8.16
N ASP A 14 3.09 13.61 -8.90
CA ASP A 14 4.24 12.83 -9.39
C ASP A 14 4.92 12.12 -8.20
N GLY A 15 4.70 10.81 -8.10
CA GLY A 15 5.10 10.03 -6.94
C GLY A 15 6.59 10.12 -6.67
N SER A 16 6.93 10.27 -5.39
CA SER A 16 8.31 10.42 -4.92
C SER A 16 9.00 9.06 -4.88
N GLY A 17 9.20 8.46 -6.05
CA GLY A 17 10.07 7.29 -6.28
C GLY A 17 9.63 5.97 -5.62
N ASP A 18 10.19 4.89 -6.15
CA ASP A 18 10.03 3.55 -5.58
C ASP A 18 10.65 3.50 -4.17
N LEU A 19 9.84 3.15 -3.16
CA LEU A 19 10.31 3.02 -1.78
C LEU A 19 10.93 1.65 -1.52
N ALA A 20 10.26 0.58 -1.94
CA ALA A 20 10.70 -0.78 -1.71
C ALA A 20 9.96 -1.79 -2.61
N SER A 21 10.52 -3.00 -2.72
CA SER A 21 9.93 -4.12 -3.45
C SER A 21 9.97 -5.39 -2.60
N PHE A 22 8.94 -6.22 -2.70
CA PHE A 22 8.73 -7.40 -1.86
C PHE A 22 8.18 -8.57 -2.66
N ASP A 23 8.39 -9.79 -2.17
CA ASP A 23 7.79 -11.00 -2.73
C ASP A 23 6.47 -11.39 -2.04
N SER A 24 6.16 -10.83 -0.86
CA SER A 24 4.95 -11.12 -0.07
C SER A 24 4.24 -9.87 0.45
N LEU A 25 2.91 -9.95 0.60
CA LEU A 25 2.11 -8.89 1.25
C LEU A 25 2.46 -8.71 2.72
N GLU A 26 2.95 -9.76 3.39
CA GLU A 26 3.44 -9.65 4.77
C GLU A 26 4.66 -8.73 4.87
N GLY A 27 5.61 -8.86 3.94
CA GLY A 27 6.77 -7.96 3.87
C GLY A 27 6.38 -6.51 3.58
N VAL A 28 5.37 -6.31 2.72
CA VAL A 28 4.77 -4.99 2.48
C VAL A 28 4.17 -4.45 3.77
N TRP A 29 3.39 -5.27 4.50
CA TRP A 29 2.75 -4.88 5.75
C TRP A 29 3.76 -4.46 6.82
N GLU A 30 4.80 -5.25 7.04
CA GLU A 30 5.85 -4.91 8.00
C GLU A 30 6.58 -3.62 7.63
N PHE A 31 6.84 -3.41 6.33
CA PHE A 31 7.52 -2.22 5.84
C PHE A 31 6.70 -0.97 6.11
N ILE A 32 5.44 -0.96 5.70
CA ILE A 32 4.55 0.19 5.90
C ILE A 32 4.35 0.43 7.40
N GLY A 33 4.06 -0.64 8.16
CA GLY A 33 3.92 -0.62 9.61
C GLY A 33 5.10 0.07 10.34
N LYS A 34 6.33 -0.22 9.93
CA LYS A 34 7.54 0.39 10.52
C LYS A 34 7.74 1.86 10.15
N HIS A 35 7.26 2.29 9.00
CA HIS A 35 7.46 3.66 8.52
C HIS A 35 6.30 4.60 8.91
N LEU A 36 5.12 4.09 9.26
CA LEU A 36 3.97 4.85 9.78
C LEU A 36 4.29 5.83 10.91
N PRO A 37 4.97 5.43 11.99
CA PRO A 37 5.24 6.31 13.11
C PRO A 37 6.32 7.36 12.83
N THR A 38 7.05 7.26 11.72
CA THR A 38 8.18 8.17 11.43
C THR A 38 7.74 9.53 10.87
N GLY A 39 6.42 9.77 10.75
CA GLY A 39 5.87 10.99 10.13
C GLY A 39 6.04 11.04 8.61
N VAL A 40 6.58 9.97 8.03
CA VAL A 40 6.78 9.78 6.60
C VAL A 40 5.43 9.71 5.86
N TYR A 41 4.37 9.27 6.53
CA TYR A 41 2.99 9.27 6.04
C TYR A 41 2.16 10.28 6.84
N SER A 42 2.28 11.57 6.54
CA SER A 42 1.38 12.60 7.09
C SER A 42 -0.04 12.42 6.54
N ASP A 43 -1.04 13.13 7.08
CA ASP A 43 -2.45 13.03 6.66
C ASP A 43 -2.69 13.25 5.15
N ARG A 44 -1.72 13.82 4.44
CA ARG A 44 -1.79 14.05 2.99
C ARG A 44 -1.09 12.98 2.16
N ARG A 45 -0.16 12.23 2.75
CA ARG A 45 0.70 11.27 2.04
C ARG A 45 0.03 9.91 1.93
N LEU A 46 -0.04 9.42 0.70
CA LEU A 46 -0.62 8.13 0.36
C LEU A 46 0.48 7.10 0.14
N VAL A 47 0.27 5.90 0.68
CA VAL A 47 1.10 4.73 0.38
C VAL A 47 0.45 3.96 -0.72
N TRP A 48 1.18 3.69 -1.77
CA TRP A 48 0.69 2.86 -2.86
C TRP A 48 1.40 1.53 -2.92
N VAL A 49 0.63 0.47 -3.14
CA VAL A 49 1.15 -0.88 -3.32
C VAL A 49 0.70 -1.43 -4.67
N LYS A 50 1.67 -1.77 -5.53
CA LYS A 50 1.44 -2.38 -6.86
C LYS A 50 1.72 -3.87 -6.84
N ASP A 51 0.80 -4.68 -7.34
CA ASP A 51 1.01 -6.11 -7.64
C ASP A 51 1.37 -6.27 -9.13
N ARG A 52 2.57 -6.79 -9.43
CA ARG A 52 3.07 -6.99 -10.79
C ARG A 52 2.64 -8.32 -11.42
N GLU A 53 2.12 -9.24 -10.62
CA GLU A 53 1.67 -10.57 -11.10
C GLU A 53 0.14 -10.67 -11.22
N ALA A 54 -0.59 -9.62 -10.84
CA ALA A 54 -2.03 -9.55 -11.07
C ALA A 54 -2.32 -9.39 -12.59
N ASP A 55 -3.49 -9.88 -13.02
CA ASP A 55 -3.98 -9.80 -14.41
C ASP A 55 -4.46 -8.36 -14.73
N GLY A 56 -3.56 -7.39 -14.53
CA GLY A 56 -3.81 -5.94 -14.52
C GLY A 56 -2.93 -5.23 -13.49
N GLU A 57 -2.62 -3.95 -13.72
CA GLU A 57 -1.96 -3.13 -12.69
C GLU A 57 -2.97 -2.85 -11.57
N VAL A 58 -2.66 -3.31 -10.37
CA VAL A 58 -3.51 -3.10 -9.19
C VAL A 58 -2.73 -2.24 -8.23
N SER A 59 -3.35 -1.14 -7.82
CA SER A 59 -2.77 -0.21 -6.86
C SER A 59 -3.70 -0.06 -5.66
N PHE A 60 -3.16 -0.21 -4.46
CA PHE A 60 -3.86 0.04 -3.21
C PHE A 60 -3.29 1.29 -2.55
N SER A 61 -4.14 2.28 -2.26
CA SER A 61 -3.77 3.48 -1.50
C SER A 61 -4.45 3.53 -0.13
N VAL A 62 -3.72 4.01 0.88
CA VAL A 62 -4.27 4.18 2.23
C VAL A 62 -3.54 5.29 2.99
N THR A 63 -4.28 6.02 3.82
CA THR A 63 -3.73 7.02 4.75
C THR A 63 -3.23 6.35 6.03
N ALA A 64 -2.44 7.07 6.85
CA ALA A 64 -1.99 6.55 8.14
C ALA A 64 -3.16 6.21 9.09
N GLU A 65 -4.22 7.02 9.08
CA GLU A 65 -5.43 6.79 9.88
C GLU A 65 -6.14 5.49 9.44
N LEU A 66 -6.41 5.34 8.13
CA LEU A 66 -7.06 4.14 7.60
C LEU A 66 -6.20 2.88 7.76
N TRP A 67 -4.87 3.02 7.74
CA TRP A 67 -3.99 1.89 8.06
C TRP A 67 -4.17 1.45 9.50
N ALA A 68 -4.17 2.39 10.45
CA ALA A 68 -4.35 2.08 11.86
C ALA A 68 -5.73 1.43 12.14
N GLU A 69 -6.76 1.84 11.41
CA GLU A 69 -8.12 1.31 11.55
C GLU A 69 -8.32 -0.08 10.90
N HIS A 70 -7.73 -0.32 9.74
CA HIS A 70 -8.08 -1.47 8.90
C HIS A 70 -6.93 -2.46 8.63
N CYS A 71 -5.68 -2.07 8.89
CA CYS A 71 -4.49 -2.84 8.55
C CYS A 71 -3.69 -3.27 9.80
N GLU A 72 -4.33 -3.41 10.96
CA GLU A 72 -3.70 -3.78 12.24
C GLU A 72 -2.91 -5.10 12.17
N THR A 73 -3.32 -6.03 11.30
CA THR A 73 -2.66 -7.34 11.13
C THR A 73 -2.32 -7.63 9.66
N PRO A 74 -1.33 -8.49 9.37
CA PRO A 74 -1.02 -8.90 8.00
C PRO A 74 -2.23 -9.45 7.25
N LEU A 75 -3.09 -10.19 7.95
CA LEU A 75 -4.31 -10.77 7.38
C LEU A 75 -5.36 -9.70 7.05
N ALA A 76 -5.54 -8.72 7.94
CA ALA A 76 -6.46 -7.61 7.70
C ALA A 76 -6.01 -6.77 6.50
N PHE A 77 -4.72 -6.44 6.43
CA PHE A 77 -4.12 -5.78 5.27
C PHE A 77 -4.33 -6.58 3.97
N ALA A 78 -4.04 -7.88 3.98
CA ALA A 78 -4.22 -8.72 2.80
C ALA A 78 -5.70 -8.79 2.34
N ARG A 79 -6.66 -8.70 3.27
CA ARG A 79 -8.09 -8.62 2.95
C ARG A 79 -8.46 -7.28 2.32
N CYS A 80 -7.99 -6.17 2.89
CA CYS A 80 -8.19 -4.85 2.31
C CYS A 80 -7.63 -4.79 0.88
N PHE A 81 -6.39 -5.24 0.69
CA PHE A 81 -5.73 -5.30 -0.62
C PHE A 81 -6.53 -6.12 -1.64
N LYS A 82 -7.09 -7.27 -1.23
CA LYS A 82 -7.95 -8.12 -2.09
C LYS A 82 -9.32 -7.51 -2.39
N MET A 83 -9.96 -6.84 -1.44
CA MET A 83 -11.24 -6.18 -1.71
C MET A 83 -11.12 -5.12 -2.82
N PHE A 84 -10.02 -4.38 -2.87
CA PHE A 84 -9.75 -3.42 -3.94
C PHE A 84 -9.42 -4.09 -5.28
N LEU A 85 -8.78 -5.28 -5.26
CA LEU A 85 -8.58 -6.10 -6.45
C LEU A 85 -9.92 -6.46 -7.10
N ASP A 86 -10.88 -6.95 -6.31
CA ASP A 86 -12.19 -7.36 -6.79
C ASP A 86 -13.00 -6.18 -7.37
N PHE A 87 -12.83 -4.96 -6.83
CA PHE A 87 -13.50 -3.76 -7.33
C PHE A 87 -12.98 -3.23 -8.68
N ARG A 88 -11.71 -3.49 -9.04
CA ARG A 88 -11.14 -3.07 -10.34
C ARG A 88 -11.51 -4.02 -11.48
N HIS A 89 -11.97 -5.23 -11.18
CA HIS A 89 -12.36 -6.25 -12.16
C HIS A 89 -13.83 -6.70 -12.01
N PRO A 90 -14.84 -5.80 -12.11
CA PRO A 90 -16.25 -6.18 -12.18
C PRO A 90 -16.63 -6.83 -13.53
#